data_AF-A0A553PJ94-F1
#
_entry.id   AF-A0A553PJ94-F1
#
_cell.length_a   1.000
_cell.length_b   1.000
_cell.length_c   1.000
_cell.angle_alpha   90.00
_cell.angle_beta   90.00
_cell.angle_gamma   90.00
#
_symmetry.space_group_name_H-M   'P 1'
#
loop_
_entity.id
_entity.type
_entity.pdbx_description
1 polymer ?
#
loop_
_entity_poly.entity_id
_entity_poly.type
_entity_poly.pdbx_seq_one_letter_code
_entity_poly.pdbx_strand_id
1 'polypeptide(L)'
;DVSQSLLRAALDGVVQECVSFVGVDINICSETLMRHIAGLNVGRARNIMEWKEKNGAFLNREQLKLVKGLGPKTFQQCAGFIRINPETVR
;
A
#
# COMPACT_ATOMS: atom_id res chain seq x y z
N ASP A 1 12.98 -0.10 -31.96
CA ASP A 1 11.75 -0.16 -31.16
C ASP A 1 12.04 -0.72 -29.78
N VAL A 2 11.85 0.09 -28.74
CA VAL A 2 11.83 -0.43 -27.38
C VAL A 2 10.46 -1.07 -27.20
N SER A 3 10.39 -2.31 -26.73
CA SER A 3 9.09 -2.93 -26.51
C SER A 3 8.32 -2.12 -25.47
N GLN A 4 7.10 -1.71 -25.80
CA GLN A 4 6.28 -0.91 -24.87
C GLN A 4 6.05 -1.62 -23.54
N SER A 5 6.10 -2.96 -23.52
CA SER A 5 6.04 -3.79 -22.32
C SER A 5 7.23 -3.57 -21.38
N LEU A 6 8.45 -3.52 -21.90
CA LEU A 6 9.67 -3.27 -21.11
C LEU A 6 9.70 -1.85 -20.57
N LEU A 7 9.28 -0.86 -21.39
CA LEU A 7 9.23 0.54 -20.96
C LEU A 7 8.24 0.74 -19.80
N ARG A 8 7.06 0.12 -19.89
CA ARG A 8 6.03 0.21 -18.85
C ARG A 8 6.48 -0.46 -17.55
N ALA A 9 7.12 -1.63 -17.64
CA ALA A 9 7.68 -2.32 -16.48
C ALA A 9 8.79 -1.51 -15.79
N ALA A 10 9.65 -0.84 -16.56
CA ALA A 10 10.69 0.04 -16.02
C ALA A 10 10.08 1.25 -15.29
N LEU A 11 9.05 1.87 -15.86
CA LEU A 11 8.36 3.00 -15.23
C LEU A 11 7.65 2.59 -13.93
N ASP A 12 6.96 1.45 -13.94
CA ASP A 12 6.29 0.90 -12.75
C ASP A 12 7.31 0.58 -11.64
N GLY A 13 8.50 0.10 -12.02
CA GLY A 13 9.61 -0.17 -11.10
C GLY A 13 10.14 1.08 -10.39
N VAL A 14 10.39 2.16 -11.13
CA VAL A 14 10.86 3.44 -10.55
C VAL A 14 9.83 4.03 -9.59
N VAL A 15 8.54 3.95 -9.92
CA VAL A 15 7.47 4.42 -9.02
C VAL A 15 7.45 3.59 -7.74
N GLN A 16 7.57 2.25 -7.86
CA GLN A 16 7.61 1.36 -6.71
C GLN A 16 8.81 1.65 -5.78
N GLU A 17 10.00 1.93 -6.34
CA GLU A 17 11.19 2.27 -5.56
C GLU A 17 11.04 3.60 -4.81
N CYS A 18 10.56 4.65 -5.48
CA CYS A 18 10.31 5.95 -4.86
C CYS A 18 9.30 5.84 -3.69
N VAL A 19 8.22 5.11 -3.90
CA VAL A 19 7.17 4.87 -2.89
C VAL A 19 7.73 4.07 -1.71
N SER A 20 8.55 3.06 -1.98
CA SER A 20 9.19 2.23 -0.97
C SER A 20 10.23 3.00 -0.15
N PHE A 21 10.96 3.93 -0.75
CA PHE A 21 11.98 4.73 -0.06
C PHE A 21 11.36 5.77 0.89
N VAL A 22 10.32 6.47 0.45
CA VAL A 22 9.67 7.53 1.26
C VAL A 22 8.75 6.95 2.32
N GLY A 23 8.14 5.78 2.05
CA GLY A 23 7.09 5.22 2.89
C GLY A 23 5.78 6.00 2.76
N VAL A 24 4.67 5.30 2.95
CA VAL A 24 3.33 5.83 2.64
C VAL A 24 2.46 5.81 3.87
N ASP A 25 1.82 6.93 4.19
CA ASP A 25 0.76 6.96 5.19
C ASP A 25 -0.52 6.32 4.63
N ILE A 26 -0.89 5.19 5.21
CA ILE A 26 -2.03 4.38 4.75
C ILE A 26 -3.38 5.07 4.97
N ASN A 27 -3.46 6.01 5.92
CA ASN A 27 -4.69 6.72 6.23
C ASN A 27 -5.03 7.81 5.20
N ILE A 28 -4.04 8.33 4.47
CA ILE A 28 -4.25 9.45 3.52
C ILE A 28 -3.88 9.11 2.08
N CYS A 29 -3.20 7.99 1.83
CA CYS A 29 -2.80 7.64 0.48
C CYS A 29 -3.97 7.20 -0.41
N SER A 30 -3.82 7.43 -1.72
CA SER A 30 -4.78 6.98 -2.72
C SER A 30 -4.61 5.50 -3.03
N GLU A 31 -5.68 4.85 -3.51
CA GLU A 31 -5.64 3.45 -3.94
C GLU A 31 -4.56 3.21 -5.00
N THR A 32 -4.31 4.17 -5.89
CA THR A 32 -3.25 4.09 -6.90
C THR A 32 -1.88 4.00 -6.24
N LEU A 33 -1.60 4.82 -5.23
CA LEU A 33 -0.31 4.79 -4.53
C LEU A 33 -0.12 3.48 -3.75
N MET A 34 -1.18 2.97 -3.13
CA MET A 34 -1.15 1.69 -2.42
C MET A 34 -0.74 0.53 -3.33
N ARG A 35 -1.16 0.53 -4.60
CA ARG A 35 -0.85 -0.53 -5.58
C ARG A 35 0.64 -0.63 -5.91
N HIS A 36 1.41 0.42 -5.65
CA HIS A 36 2.86 0.43 -5.85
C HIS A 36 3.64 0.04 -4.59
N ILE A 37 2.98 -0.39 -3.51
CA ILE A 37 3.64 -0.92 -2.31
C ILE A 37 3.90 -2.41 -2.49
N ALA A 38 5.09 -2.87 -2.09
CA ALA A 38 5.45 -4.28 -2.13
C ALA A 38 4.39 -5.16 -1.42
N GLY A 39 3.88 -6.16 -2.13
CA GLY A 39 2.85 -7.06 -1.61
C GLY A 39 1.41 -6.52 -1.72
N LEU A 40 1.19 -5.28 -2.13
CA LEU A 40 -0.16 -4.79 -2.42
C LEU A 40 -0.48 -4.92 -3.92
N ASN A 41 -1.74 -5.16 -4.21
CA ASN A 41 -2.29 -5.18 -5.57
C ASN A 41 -3.62 -4.44 -5.57
N VAL A 42 -4.28 -4.33 -6.73
CA VAL A 42 -5.56 -3.62 -6.85
C VAL A 42 -6.59 -4.10 -5.84
N GLY A 43 -6.77 -5.42 -5.70
CA GLY A 43 -7.75 -5.98 -4.76
C GLY A 43 -7.41 -5.70 -3.29
N ARG A 44 -6.13 -5.79 -2.92
CA ARG A 44 -5.67 -5.52 -1.54
C ARG A 44 -5.77 -4.03 -1.20
N ALA A 45 -5.39 -3.14 -2.12
CA ALA A 45 -5.54 -1.70 -1.96
C ALA A 45 -7.03 -1.33 -1.74
N ARG A 46 -7.92 -1.91 -2.54
CA ARG A 46 -9.36 -1.75 -2.34
C ARG A 46 -9.84 -2.26 -0.99
N ASN A 47 -9.43 -3.45 -0.57
CA ASN A 47 -9.81 -4.00 0.74
C ASN A 47 -9.33 -3.13 1.91
N ILE A 48 -8.16 -2.48 1.79
CA ILE A 48 -7.66 -1.54 2.80
C ILE A 48 -8.57 -0.32 2.90
N MET A 49 -8.98 0.25 1.76
CA MET A 49 -9.92 1.38 1.72
C MET A 49 -11.28 1.00 2.31
N GLU A 50 -11.82 -0.16 1.93
CA GLU A 50 -13.09 -0.66 2.47
C GLU A 50 -13.01 -0.95 3.98
N TRP A 51 -11.86 -1.44 4.47
CA TRP A 51 -11.65 -1.63 5.90
C TRP A 51 -11.63 -0.30 6.64
N LYS A 52 -10.92 0.71 6.10
CA LYS A 52 -10.83 2.05 6.68
C LYS A 52 -12.19 2.74 6.70
N GLU A 53 -12.97 2.64 5.63
CA GLU A 53 -14.33 3.21 5.56
C GLU A 53 -15.25 2.62 6.64
N LYS A 54 -15.10 1.32 6.94
CA LYS A 54 -15.94 0.61 7.92
C LYS A 54 -15.48 0.77 9.37
N ASN A 55 -14.17 0.83 9.62
CA ASN A 55 -13.59 0.76 10.96
C ASN A 55 -12.93 2.07 11.41
N GLY A 56 -12.83 3.07 10.52
CA GLY A 56 -12.09 4.30 10.75
C GLY A 56 -10.60 4.18 10.41
N ALA A 57 -9.83 5.18 10.84
CA ALA A 57 -8.39 5.25 10.59
C ALA A 57 -7.63 4.08 11.23
N PHE A 58 -6.56 3.63 10.57
CA PHE A 58 -5.60 2.69 11.16
C PHE A 58 -4.82 3.40 12.26
N LEU A 59 -4.86 2.85 13.47
CA LEU A 59 -4.14 3.28 14.66
C LEU A 59 -2.73 2.66 14.72
N ASN A 60 -2.59 1.44 14.22
CA ASN A 60 -1.33 0.71 14.22
C ASN A 60 -1.23 -0.25 13.02
N ARG A 61 0.00 -0.68 12.72
CA ARG A 61 0.25 -1.58 11.59
C ARG A 61 -0.43 -2.94 11.77
N GLU A 62 -0.65 -3.40 13.00
CA GLU A 62 -1.24 -4.72 13.23
C GLU A 62 -2.68 -4.83 12.74
N GLN A 63 -3.42 -3.72 12.74
CA GLN A 63 -4.77 -3.66 12.16
C GLN A 63 -4.80 -3.99 10.67
N LEU A 64 -3.68 -3.86 9.94
CA LEU A 64 -3.57 -4.32 8.56
C LEU A 64 -3.81 -5.82 8.43
N LYS A 65 -3.50 -6.63 9.46
CA LYS A 65 -3.78 -8.07 9.49
C LYS A 65 -5.29 -8.38 9.53
N LEU A 66 -6.12 -7.42 9.93
CA LEU A 66 -7.59 -7.54 9.95
C LEU A 66 -8.21 -7.27 8.58
N VAL A 67 -7.42 -6.76 7.63
CA VAL A 67 -7.87 -6.49 6.27
C VAL A 67 -7.98 -7.80 5.48
N LYS A 68 -9.11 -8.00 4.82
CA LYS A 68 -9.36 -9.19 4.00
C LYS A 68 -8.27 -9.35 2.93
N GLY A 69 -7.68 -10.54 2.86
CA GLY A 69 -6.64 -10.86 1.87
C GLY A 69 -5.22 -10.34 2.21
N LEU A 70 -5.05 -9.71 3.38
CA LEU A 70 -3.75 -9.32 3.93
C LEU A 70 -3.24 -10.39 4.90
N GLY A 71 -2.80 -11.53 4.36
CA GLY A 71 -2.21 -12.61 5.15
C GLY A 71 -0.82 -12.25 5.73
N PRO A 72 -0.24 -13.11 6.57
CA PRO A 72 1.04 -12.85 7.26
C PRO A 72 2.20 -12.50 6.32
N LYS A 73 2.30 -13.20 5.18
CA LYS A 73 3.33 -12.95 4.15
C LYS A 73 3.16 -11.58 3.50
N THR A 74 1.93 -11.21 3.16
CA THR A 74 1.61 -9.91 2.59
C THR A 74 1.93 -8.79 3.57
N PHE A 75 1.51 -8.97 4.83
CA PHE A 75 1.81 -8.04 5.91
C PHE A 75 3.31 -7.84 6.07
N GLN A 76 4.10 -8.93 6.10
CA GLN A 76 5.56 -8.85 6.17
C GLN A 76 6.17 -8.05 5.01
N GLN A 77 5.63 -8.22 3.80
CA GLN A 77 6.11 -7.51 2.61
C GLN A 77 5.79 -6.01 2.63
N CYS A 78 4.62 -5.61 3.13
CA CYS A 78 4.19 -4.20 3.07
C CYS A 78 4.47 -3.41 4.36
N ALA A 79 4.59 -4.06 5.52
CA ALA A 79 4.65 -3.38 6.82
C ALA A 79 5.85 -2.43 6.96
N GLY A 80 6.97 -2.72 6.30
CA GLY A 80 8.15 -1.85 6.29
C GLY A 80 7.96 -0.52 5.54
N PHE A 81 7.02 -0.48 4.60
CA PHE A 81 6.75 0.67 3.74
C PHE A 81 5.54 1.50 4.21
N ILE A 82 4.75 0.96 5.12
CA ILE A 82 3.55 1.62 5.63
C ILE A 82 3.88 2.45 6.86
N ARG A 83 3.44 3.71 6.84
CA ARG A 83 3.47 4.66 7.95
C ARG A 83 2.04 4.91 8.42
N ILE A 84 1.92 5.26 9.70
CA ILE A 84 0.67 5.70 10.33
C ILE A 84 1.07 6.94 11.12
N ASN A 85 0.65 8.12 10.66
CA ASN A 85 0.94 9.37 11.34
C ASN A 85 -0.11 9.59 12.45
N PRO A 86 0.29 9.87 13.71
CA PRO A 86 -0.64 10.23 14.76
C PRO A 86 -1.60 11.38 14.40
N GLU A 87 -1.17 12.32 13.55
CA GLU A 87 -2.03 13.44 13.12
C GLU A 87 -3.17 13.03 12.19
N THR A 88 -3.02 11.91 11.46
CA THR A 88 -4.01 11.36 10.53
C THR A 88 -4.92 10.33 11.18
N VAL A 89 -4.66 10.01 12.45
CA VAL A 89 -5.52 9.21 13.32
C VAL A 89 -6.49 10.16 14.03
N ARG A 90 -7.55 10.56 13.34
CA ARG A 90 -8.63 11.40 13.90
C ARG A 90 -9.99 10.80 13.59
#